data_AF-A0A933K8X6-F1
#
_entry.id   AF-A0A933K8X6-F1
#
_cell.length_a   1.000
_cell.length_b   1.000
_cell.length_c   1.000
_cell.angle_alpha   90.00
_cell.angle_beta   90.00
_cell.angle_gamma   90.00
#
_symmetry.space_group_name_H-M   'P 1'
#
loop_
_entity.id
_entity.type
_entity.pdbx_description
1 polymer ?
#
loop_
_entity_poly.entity_id
_entity_poly.type
_entity_poly.pdbx_seq_one_letter_code
_entity_poly.pdbx_strand_id
1 'polypeptide(L)'
;MDKIAKALGAERLGRVHSSGGCFGAAELLEDIMQRFHVPAGGGRPTDPNWTQRRLVALAPETLNRLREIARDIGNARQMHLNAMQVAALLIERALAQVTDPLQLADHIDEPRPSRTGMKAASRRR
;
A
#
# COMPACT_ATOMS: atom_id res chain seq x y z
N MET A 1 20.67 -25.07 -1.90
CA MET A 1 19.32 -24.49 -2.03
C MET A 1 19.31 -23.16 -2.77
N ASP A 2 20.21 -22.21 -2.50
CA ASP A 2 20.21 -20.90 -3.20
C ASP A 2 20.43 -21.00 -4.73
N LYS A 3 21.16 -22.02 -5.17
CA LYS A 3 21.28 -22.36 -6.61
C LYS A 3 19.93 -22.72 -7.26
N ILE A 4 19.03 -23.37 -6.51
CA ILE A 4 17.71 -23.78 -7.01
C ILE A 4 16.79 -22.55 -7.10
N ALA A 5 16.78 -21.70 -6.06
CA ALA A 5 16.02 -20.46 -6.08
C ALA A 5 16.43 -19.55 -7.26
N LYS A 6 17.75 -19.39 -7.48
CA LYS A 6 18.29 -18.63 -8.60
C LYS A 6 17.93 -19.24 -9.97
N ALA A 7 17.95 -20.57 -10.09
CA ALA A 7 17.57 -21.25 -11.34
C ALA A 7 16.07 -21.12 -11.65
N LEU A 8 15.23 -21.00 -10.61
CA LEU A 8 13.78 -20.82 -10.73
C LEU A 8 13.34 -19.35 -10.80
N GLY A 9 14.28 -18.39 -10.81
CA GLY A 9 13.97 -16.96 -10.79
C GLY A 9 13.25 -16.50 -9.52
N ALA A 10 13.35 -17.27 -8.43
CA ALA A 10 12.68 -17.00 -7.17
C ALA A 10 13.63 -16.36 -6.15
N GLU A 11 13.10 -15.49 -5.30
CA GLU A 11 13.82 -14.90 -4.18
C GLU A 11 13.49 -15.63 -2.88
N ARG A 12 14.51 -15.93 -2.06
CA ARG A 12 14.32 -16.67 -0.80
C ARG A 12 13.88 -15.70 0.30
N LEU A 13 12.58 -15.65 0.55
CA LEU A 13 11.98 -14.74 1.55
C LEU A 13 12.11 -15.20 3.01
N GLY A 14 12.56 -16.44 3.27
CA GLY A 14 12.71 -16.94 4.63
C GLY A 14 13.27 -18.35 4.72
N ARG A 15 13.52 -18.80 5.94
CA ARG A 15 13.91 -20.17 6.27
C ARG A 15 12.82 -20.79 7.14
N VAL A 16 12.31 -21.95 6.74
CA VAL A 16 11.42 -22.76 7.58
C VAL A 16 12.28 -23.87 8.17
N HIS A 17 12.21 -24.07 9.49
CA HIS A 17 12.86 -25.17 10.17
C HIS A 17 11.83 -26.29 10.26
N SER A 18 12.14 -27.46 9.71
CA SER A 18 11.29 -28.64 9.81
C SER A 18 12.18 -29.79 10.28
N SER A 19 11.87 -30.37 11.44
CA SER A 19 12.53 -31.59 11.90
C SER A 19 11.92 -32.77 11.16
N GLY A 20 12.74 -33.52 10.42
CA GLY A 20 12.30 -34.54 9.48
C GLY A 20 11.41 -35.63 10.11
N GLY A 21 10.22 -35.81 9.54
CA GLY A 21 9.22 -36.83 9.88
C GLY A 21 7.87 -36.48 9.27
N CYS A 22 6.86 -37.36 9.38
CA CYS A 22 5.49 -37.09 8.91
C CYS A 22 4.89 -35.80 9.52
N PHE A 23 5.35 -35.40 10.70
CA PHE A 23 4.93 -34.19 11.39
C PHE A 23 5.64 -32.92 10.88
N GLY A 24 6.85 -33.02 10.32
CA GLY A 24 7.56 -31.87 9.76
C GLY A 24 6.91 -31.34 8.47
N ALA A 25 6.23 -32.20 7.71
CA ALA A 25 5.42 -31.80 6.57
C ALA A 25 4.11 -31.12 6.99
N ALA A 26 3.52 -31.53 8.12
CA ALA A 26 2.34 -30.89 8.69
C ALA A 26 2.67 -29.49 9.22
N GLU A 27 3.80 -29.34 9.91
CA GLU A 27 4.31 -28.03 10.37
C GLU A 27 4.60 -27.09 9.19
N LEU A 28 5.21 -27.61 8.12
CA LEU A 28 5.42 -26.83 6.88
C LEU A 28 4.10 -26.43 6.21
N LEU A 29 3.10 -27.32 6.19
CA LEU A 29 1.79 -27.02 5.64
C LEU A 29 1.10 -25.91 6.44
N GLU A 30 1.18 -25.96 7.77
CA GLU A 30 0.63 -24.93 8.66
C GLU A 30 1.31 -23.57 8.43
N ASP A 31 2.65 -23.55 8.34
CA ASP A 31 3.43 -22.36 7.99
C ASP A 31 3.04 -21.75 6.64
N ILE A 32 2.82 -22.60 5.63
CA ILE A 32 2.36 -22.18 4.30
C ILE A 32 0.93 -21.63 4.40
N MET A 33 0.03 -22.33 5.07
CA MET A 33 -1.35 -21.90 5.24
C MET A 33 -1.44 -20.56 5.96
N GLN A 34 -0.59 -20.33 6.96
CA GLN A 34 -0.54 -19.08 7.72
C GLN A 34 0.02 -17.92 6.87
N ARG A 35 1.11 -18.14 6.12
CA ARG A 35 1.73 -17.09 5.29
C ARG A 35 0.92 -16.74 4.04
N PHE A 36 0.28 -17.72 3.43
CA PHE A 36 -0.47 -17.55 2.20
C PHE A 36 -1.98 -17.39 2.43
N HIS A 37 -2.40 -17.17 3.67
CA HIS A 37 -3.81 -16.95 3.99
C HIS A 37 -4.34 -15.71 3.28
N VAL A 38 -5.32 -15.91 2.40
CA VAL A 38 -6.03 -14.82 1.75
C VAL A 38 -7.16 -14.38 2.68
N PRO A 39 -7.23 -13.10 3.08
CA PRO A 39 -8.31 -12.62 3.94
C PRO A 39 -9.68 -12.83 3.28
N ALA A 40 -10.74 -12.99 4.09
CA ALA A 40 -12.09 -13.33 3.65
C ALA A 40 -12.69 -12.38 2.58
N GLY A 41 -12.17 -11.15 2.48
CA GLY A 41 -12.56 -10.17 1.44
C GLY A 41 -11.84 -10.35 0.09
N GLY A 42 -11.01 -11.38 -0.08
CA GLY A 42 -10.13 -11.56 -1.23
C GLY A 42 -8.89 -10.64 -1.20
N GLY A 43 -7.91 -10.92 -2.08
CA GLY A 43 -6.72 -10.08 -2.25
C GLY A 43 -5.41 -10.85 -2.25
N ARG A 44 -4.27 -10.12 -2.20
CA ARG A 44 -2.95 -10.73 -2.05
C ARG A 44 -2.82 -11.30 -0.63
N PRO A 45 -2.22 -12.50 -0.47
CA PRO A 45 -1.84 -12.99 0.84
C PRO A 45 -1.03 -11.93 1.58
N THR A 46 -1.48 -11.58 2.77
CA THR A 46 -0.91 -10.52 3.60
C THR A 46 -0.43 -11.17 4.89
N ASP A 47 0.79 -10.85 5.33
CA ASP A 47 1.40 -11.46 6.51
C ASP A 47 0.53 -11.19 7.76
N PRO A 48 0.04 -12.23 8.45
CA PRO A 48 -0.81 -12.07 9.63
C PRO A 48 -0.07 -11.43 10.82
N ASN A 49 1.26 -11.41 10.82
CA ASN A 49 2.08 -10.76 11.86
C ASN A 49 2.25 -9.25 11.65
N TRP A 50 1.71 -8.68 10.57
CA TRP A 50 1.63 -7.23 10.38
C TRP A 50 0.63 -6.61 11.35
N THR A 51 1.06 -6.44 12.59
CA THR A 51 0.28 -5.86 13.70
C THR A 51 0.08 -4.36 13.58
N GLN A 52 0.96 -3.65 12.84
CA GLN A 52 0.84 -2.22 12.63
C GLN A 52 -0.02 -1.90 11.40
N ARG A 53 -1.33 -1.79 11.61
CA ARG A 53 -2.24 -1.18 10.63
C ARG A 53 -2.19 0.34 10.79
N ARG A 54 -1.46 1.02 9.91
CA ARG A 54 -1.44 2.49 9.83
C ARG A 54 -2.69 2.95 9.07
N LEU A 55 -3.76 3.24 9.79
CA LEU A 55 -4.99 3.77 9.20
C LEU A 55 -4.78 5.26 8.87
N VAL A 56 -4.86 5.61 7.58
CA VAL A 56 -4.85 7.00 7.14
C VAL A 56 -6.30 7.44 6.94
N ALA A 57 -6.79 8.30 7.84
CA ALA A 57 -8.13 8.84 7.74
C ALA A 57 -8.21 9.89 6.63
N LEU A 58 -8.94 9.60 5.56
CA LEU A 58 -9.13 10.48 4.42
C LEU A 58 -10.52 11.12 4.46
N ALA A 59 -10.61 12.38 4.04
CA ALA A 59 -11.90 13.00 3.76
C ALA A 59 -12.56 12.29 2.55
N PRO A 60 -13.90 12.14 2.52
CA PRO A 60 -14.60 11.47 1.41
C PRO A 60 -14.25 12.04 0.04
N GLU A 61 -14.05 13.36 -0.04
CA GLU A 61 -13.68 14.08 -1.27
C GLU A 61 -12.30 13.66 -1.75
N THR A 62 -11.34 13.52 -0.83
CA THR A 62 -9.98 13.09 -1.15
C THR A 62 -9.97 11.66 -1.65
N LEU A 63 -10.73 10.78 -0.98
CA LEU A 63 -10.86 9.38 -1.40
C LEU A 63 -11.49 9.26 -2.80
N ASN A 64 -12.52 10.05 -3.09
CA ASN A 64 -13.14 10.06 -4.41
C ASN A 64 -12.18 10.56 -5.48
N ARG A 65 -11.39 11.59 -5.19
CA ARG A 65 -10.38 12.09 -6.13
C ARG A 65 -9.29 11.06 -6.42
N LEU A 66 -8.85 10.32 -5.42
CA LEU A 66 -7.89 9.22 -5.60
C LEU A 66 -8.47 8.09 -6.47
N ARG A 67 -9.76 7.79 -6.33
CA ARG A 67 -10.46 6.80 -7.19
C ARG A 67 -10.54 7.25 -8.64
N GLU A 68 -10.83 8.53 -8.90
CA GLU A 68 -10.83 9.09 -10.25
C GLU A 68 -9.46 8.94 -10.90
N ILE A 69 -8.40 9.36 -10.21
CA ILE A 69 -7.02 9.25 -10.70
C ILE A 69 -6.65 7.79 -10.97
N ALA A 70 -6.99 6.87 -10.06
CA ALA A 70 -6.74 5.44 -10.24
C ALA A 70 -7.44 4.89 -11.49
N ARG A 71 -8.70 5.32 -11.75
CA ARG A 71 -9.46 4.93 -12.94
C ARG A 71 -8.82 5.48 -14.21
N ASP A 72 -8.43 6.75 -14.21
CA ASP A 72 -7.87 7.41 -15.40
C ASP A 72 -6.52 6.79 -15.79
N ILE A 73 -5.63 6.56 -14.82
CA ILE A 73 -4.35 5.86 -15.04
C ILE A 73 -4.60 4.41 -15.46
N GLY A 74 -5.53 3.73 -14.79
CA GLY A 74 -5.85 2.33 -15.08
C GLY A 74 -6.38 2.14 -16.50
N ASN A 75 -7.25 3.04 -16.96
CA ASN A 75 -7.76 3.05 -18.34
C ASN A 75 -6.64 3.32 -19.35
N ALA A 76 -5.77 4.30 -19.07
CA ALA A 76 -4.67 4.66 -19.97
C ALA A 76 -3.61 3.56 -20.10
N ARG A 77 -3.36 2.80 -19.03
CA ARG A 77 -2.29 1.77 -18.97
C ARG A 77 -2.80 0.33 -18.98
N GLN A 78 -4.10 0.11 -19.18
CA GLN A 78 -4.74 -1.21 -19.12
C GLN A 78 -4.37 -1.99 -17.85
N MET A 79 -4.34 -1.32 -16.71
CA MET A 79 -3.93 -1.90 -15.43
C MET A 79 -4.95 -1.60 -14.34
N HIS A 80 -5.21 -2.58 -13.47
CA HIS A 80 -6.03 -2.35 -12.28
C HIS A 80 -5.22 -1.67 -11.19
N LEU A 81 -5.57 -0.42 -10.89
CA LEU A 81 -5.03 0.36 -9.78
C LEU A 81 -6.14 0.67 -8.79
N ASN A 82 -5.85 0.49 -7.50
CA ASN A 82 -6.75 0.90 -6.43
C ASN A 82 -6.37 2.31 -5.93
N ALA A 83 -7.33 2.99 -5.29
CA ALA A 83 -7.13 4.35 -4.79
C ALA A 83 -5.98 4.45 -3.75
N MET A 84 -5.75 3.39 -2.98
CA MET A 84 -4.70 3.36 -1.96
C MET A 84 -3.29 3.22 -2.55
N GLN A 85 -3.13 2.56 -3.69
CA GLN A 85 -1.88 2.45 -4.43
C GLN A 85 -1.48 3.82 -5.00
N VAL A 86 -2.46 4.56 -5.53
CA VAL A 86 -2.25 5.96 -5.93
C VAL A 86 -1.88 6.82 -4.73
N ALA A 87 -2.57 6.65 -3.60
CA ALA A 87 -2.25 7.38 -2.37
C ALA A 87 -0.83 7.10 -1.89
N ALA A 88 -0.39 5.84 -1.89
CA ALA A 88 0.97 5.45 -1.51
C ALA A 88 2.02 6.13 -2.40
N LEU A 89 1.84 6.07 -3.72
CA LEU A 89 2.74 6.72 -4.68
C LEU A 89 2.82 8.24 -4.47
N LEU A 90 1.68 8.88 -4.17
CA LEU A 90 1.65 10.31 -3.90
C LEU A 90 2.37 10.66 -2.59
N ILE A 91 2.21 9.84 -1.55
CA ILE A 91 2.91 10.02 -0.27
C ILE A 91 4.42 9.87 -0.46
N GLU A 92 4.88 8.82 -1.13
CA GLU A 92 6.31 8.60 -1.42
C GLU A 92 6.91 9.77 -2.21
N ARG A 93 6.20 10.23 -3.25
CA ARG A 93 6.64 11.37 -4.07
C ARG A 93 6.62 12.69 -3.30
N ALA A 94 5.65 12.89 -2.42
CA ALA A 94 5.59 14.08 -1.57
C ALA A 94 6.75 14.08 -0.57
N LEU A 95 6.99 12.96 0.11
CA LEU A 95 8.10 12.81 1.04
C LEU A 95 9.47 13.05 0.37
N ALA A 96 9.65 12.60 -0.88
CA ALA A 96 10.88 12.88 -1.63
C ALA A 96 11.13 14.37 -1.91
N GLN A 97 10.09 15.20 -1.83
CA GLN A 97 10.18 16.65 -2.06
C GLN A 97 10.28 17.45 -0.75
N VAL A 98 9.95 16.85 0.40
CA VAL A 98 10.10 17.49 1.70
C VAL A 98 11.58 17.57 2.04
N THR A 99 12.15 18.77 1.86
CA THR A 99 13.58 19.04 2.17
C THR A 99 13.75 19.57 3.60
N ASP A 100 12.76 20.28 4.11
CA ASP A 100 12.72 20.79 5.48
C ASP A 100 11.43 20.33 6.18
N PRO A 101 11.51 19.57 7.28
CA PRO A 101 10.34 19.10 8.02
C PRO A 101 9.51 20.22 8.63
N LEU A 102 10.06 21.42 8.83
CA LEU A 102 9.33 22.57 9.37
C LEU A 102 8.30 23.14 8.39
N GLN A 103 8.50 22.97 7.08
CA GLN A 103 7.51 23.36 6.05
C GLN A 103 6.22 22.53 6.14
N LEU A 104 6.27 21.35 6.76
CA LEU A 104 5.09 20.52 6.98
C LEU A 104 4.26 21.03 8.15
N ALA A 105 4.89 21.68 9.14
CA ALA A 105 4.23 22.21 10.33
C ALA A 105 3.24 23.33 9.97
N ASP A 106 3.57 24.15 8.97
CA ASP A 106 2.71 25.23 8.48
C ASP A 106 1.36 24.72 7.93
N HIS A 107 1.29 23.46 7.49
CA HIS A 107 0.08 22.83 6.96
C HIS A 107 -0.72 22.02 8.01
N ILE A 108 -0.20 21.87 9.23
CA ILE A 108 -0.91 21.14 10.31
C ILE A 108 -2.06 22.00 10.87
N ASP A 109 -1.90 23.33 10.89
CA ASP A 109 -2.88 24.28 11.41
C ASP A 109 -3.84 24.84 10.34
N GLU A 110 -3.64 24.53 9.06
CA GLU A 110 -4.56 24.97 8.01
C GLU A 110 -5.89 24.20 8.05
N PRO A 111 -7.04 24.89 8.14
CA PRO A 111 -8.33 24.24 8.08
C PRO A 111 -8.50 23.54 6.73
N ARG A 112 -8.83 22.24 6.76
CA ARG A 112 -9.10 21.43 5.57
C ARG A 112 -10.02 22.21 4.61
N PRO A 113 -9.60 22.47 3.36
CA PRO A 113 -10.38 23.32 2.47
C PRO A 113 -11.72 22.65 2.17
N SER A 114 -12.79 23.19 2.74
CA SER A 114 -14.15 22.91 2.28
C SER A 114 -14.36 23.60 0.94
N ARG A 115 -15.02 22.93 0.00
CA ARG A 115 -15.15 23.31 -1.43
C ARG A 115 -15.78 24.69 -1.68
N THR A 116 -16.16 25.44 -0.66
CA THR A 116 -16.77 26.76 -0.77
C THR A 116 -15.75 27.86 -1.14
N GLY A 117 -14.44 27.66 -0.91
CA GLY A 117 -13.40 28.67 -1.18
C GLY A 117 -12.81 28.69 -2.61
N MET A 118 -12.94 27.60 -3.39
CA MET A 118 -12.22 27.46 -4.66
C MET A 118 -12.78 28.27 -5.83
N LYS A 119 -13.93 28.93 -5.68
CA LYS A 119 -14.47 29.83 -6.71
C LYS A 119 -13.92 31.27 -6.65
N ALA A 120 -13.22 31.66 -5.59
CA ALA A 120 -12.76 33.04 -5.42
C ALA A 120 -11.36 33.33 -6.01
N ALA A 121 -10.51 32.32 -6.22
CA ALA A 121 -9.11 32.53 -6.61
C ALA A 121 -8.84 32.62 -8.13
N SER A 122 -9.85 32.38 -8.99
CA SER A 122 -9.68 32.42 -10.46
C SER A 122 -10.09 33.75 -11.12
N ARG A 123 -10.25 34.82 -10.34
CA ARG A 123 -10.45 36.18 -10.87
C ARG A 123 -9.54 37.16 -10.15
N ARG A 124 -8.25 37.18 -10.50
CA ARG A 124 -7.41 38.37 -10.44
C ARG A 124 -6.14 38.14 -11.27
N ARG A 125 -6.08 38.93 -12.35
CA ARG A 125 -5.00 39.18 -13.32
C ARG A 125 -4.86 38.18 -14.45
#